data_AF-A0A9D6BP86-F1
#
_entry.id   AF-A0A9D6BP86-F1
#
_cell.length_a   1.000
_cell.length_b   1.000
_cell.length_c   1.000
_cell.angle_alpha   90.00
_cell.angle_beta   90.00
_cell.angle_gamma   90.00
#
_symmetry.space_group_name_H-M   'P 1'
#
loop_
_entity.id
_entity.type
_entity.pdbx_description
1 polymer ?
#
loop_
_entity_poly.entity_id
_entity_poly.type
_entity_poly.pdbx_seq_one_letter_code
_entity_poly.pdbx_strand_id
1 'polypeptide(L)' 'MIEKQGDGSWRLPSVKELRTLVDVTTSNPSIDIYAFPNTPASWFWSSTQIAGGVNAWFVYFHDGQIFSPSI' A
#
# COMPACT_ATOMS: atom_id res chain seq x y z
N MET A 1 -2.76 0.27 -6.60
CA MET A 1 -1.71 -0.71 -6.89
C MET A 1 -2.35 -2.08 -6.89
N ILE A 2 -2.05 -2.91 -7.87
CA ILE A 2 -2.45 -4.31 -7.95
C ILE A 2 -1.22 -5.14 -8.29
N GLU A 3 -1.19 -6.39 -7.86
CA GLU A 3 -0.09 -7.31 -8.12
C GLU A 3 -0.55 -8.51 -8.95
N LYS A 4 0.35 -8.98 -9.81
CA LYS A 4 0.10 -10.15 -10.65
C LYS A 4 0.50 -11.41 -9.90
N GLN A 5 -0.40 -12.39 -9.86
CA GLN A 5 -0.19 -13.68 -9.23
C GLN A 5 0.44 -14.70 -10.20
N GLY A 6 0.93 -15.81 -9.68
CA GLY A 6 1.55 -16.89 -10.46
C GLY A 6 0.59 -17.59 -11.42
N ASP A 7 -0.71 -17.56 -11.13
CA ASP A 7 -1.78 -18.05 -12.01
C ASP A 7 -2.23 -17.00 -13.05
N GLY A 8 -1.60 -15.82 -13.06
CA GLY A 8 -1.90 -14.72 -13.97
C GLY A 8 -3.05 -13.81 -13.51
N SER A 9 -3.72 -14.11 -12.39
CA SER A 9 -4.75 -13.25 -11.82
C SER A 9 -4.14 -11.99 -11.19
N TRP A 10 -4.97 -10.97 -10.98
CA TRP A 10 -4.59 -9.75 -10.28
C TRP A 10 -5.25 -9.71 -8.90
N ARG A 11 -4.50 -9.31 -7.87
CA ARG A 11 -5.05 -9.04 -6.54
C ARG A 11 -4.56 -7.72 -5.97
N LEU A 12 -5.19 -7.31 -4.88
CA LEU A 12 -4.73 -6.20 -4.06
C LEU A 12 -3.61 -6.68 -3.10
N PRO A 13 -2.53 -5.90 -2.91
CA PRO A 13 -1.49 -6.22 -1.95
C PRO A 13 -1.98 -6.16 -0.51
N SER A 14 -1.38 -6.96 0.35
CA SER A 14 -1.55 -6.87 1.80
C SER A 14 -0.87 -5.61 2.35
N VAL A 15 -1.25 -5.18 3.55
CA VAL A 15 -0.61 -4.02 4.20
C VAL A 15 0.87 -4.26 4.47
N LYS A 16 1.26 -5.53 4.71
CA LYS A 16 2.67 -5.91 4.89
C LYS A 16 3.47 -5.73 3.60
N GLU A 17 2.92 -6.14 2.47
CA GLU A 17 3.54 -5.95 1.16
C GLU A 17 3.67 -4.46 0.83
N LEU A 18 2.60 -3.67 0.98
CA LEU A 18 2.67 -2.22 0.75
C LEU A 18 3.71 -1.54 1.65
N ARG A 19 3.80 -1.97 2.92
CA ARG A 19 4.81 -1.44 3.86
C ARG A 19 6.24 -1.70 3.39
N THR A 20 6.53 -2.80 2.71
CA THR A 20 7.88 -3.07 2.19
C THR A 20 8.29 -2.14 1.05
N LEU A 21 7.33 -1.46 0.43
CA LEU A 21 7.59 -0.49 -0.63
C LEU A 21 7.85 0.92 -0.10
N VAL A 22 7.56 1.18 1.18
CA VAL A 22 7.77 2.49 1.79
C VAL A 22 9.27 2.76 1.90
N ASP A 23 9.71 3.83 1.25
CA ASP A 23 11.05 4.37 1.44
C ASP A 23 11.00 5.53 2.43
N VAL A 24 11.42 5.26 3.67
CA VAL A 24 11.40 6.25 4.76
C VAL A 24 12.42 7.37 4.60
N THR A 25 13.29 7.31 3.61
CA THR A 25 14.27 8.37 3.30
C THR A 25 13.75 9.40 2.32
N THR A 26 12.61 9.12 1.67
CA THR A 26 11.97 9.99 0.69
C THR A 26 10.54 10.34 1.11
N SER A 27 10.02 11.43 0.55
CA SER A 27 8.63 11.85 0.72
C SER A 27 8.11 12.45 -0.59
N ASN A 28 6.80 12.32 -0.81
CA ASN A 28 6.10 12.82 -1.98
C ASN A 28 6.66 12.37 -3.36
N PRO A 29 6.63 11.06 -3.70
CA PRO A 29 6.17 9.95 -2.88
C PRO A 29 7.30 9.27 -2.07
N SER A 30 6.95 8.66 -0.94
CA SER A 30 7.80 7.83 -0.07
C SER A 30 7.91 6.39 -0.63
N ILE A 31 8.53 6.26 -1.79
CA ILE A 31 8.74 5.01 -2.52
C ILE A 31 9.91 5.19 -3.51
N ASP A 32 10.57 4.10 -3.91
CA ASP A 32 11.52 4.13 -5.03
C ASP A 32 10.81 4.47 -6.35
N ILE A 33 10.96 5.72 -6.81
CA ILE A 33 10.37 6.21 -8.05
C ILE A 33 11.04 5.65 -9.31
N TYR A 34 12.23 5.05 -9.23
CA TYR A 34 12.83 4.38 -10.39
C TYR A 34 12.18 3.02 -10.62
N ALA A 35 11.85 2.30 -9.54
CA ALA A 35 11.08 1.06 -9.61
C ALA A 35 9.58 1.30 -9.87
N PHE A 36 9.02 2.38 -9.31
CA PHE A 36 7.59 2.71 -9.40
C PHE A 36 7.34 4.16 -9.88
N PRO A 37 7.71 4.50 -11.13
CA PRO A 37 7.75 5.88 -11.62
C PRO A 37 6.40 6.60 -11.70
N ASN A 38 5.29 5.86 -11.64
CA ASN A 38 3.94 6.40 -11.75
C ASN A 38 3.13 6.25 -10.45
N THR A 39 3.79 6.06 -9.31
CA THR A 39 3.09 5.98 -8.01
C THR A 39 2.76 7.39 -7.50
N PRO A 40 1.48 7.78 -7.41
CA PRO A 40 1.11 9.04 -6.76
C PRO A 40 1.39 9.00 -5.26
N ALA A 41 1.71 10.17 -4.70
CA ALA A 41 1.75 10.40 -3.25
C ALA A 41 0.32 10.42 -2.67
N SER A 42 -0.33 9.26 -2.62
CA SER A 42 -1.73 9.11 -2.23
C SER A 42 -1.97 7.86 -1.40
N TRP A 43 -3.23 7.61 -1.03
CA TRP A 43 -3.67 6.46 -0.26
C TRP A 43 -3.83 5.23 -1.16
N PHE A 44 -3.32 4.10 -0.69
CA PHE A 44 -3.44 2.82 -1.36
C PHE A 44 -4.11 1.81 -0.44
N TRP A 45 -5.20 1.23 -0.94
CA TRP A 45 -5.92 0.15 -0.28
C TRP A 45 -5.04 -1.09 -0.15
N SER A 46 -5.21 -1.81 0.95
CA SER A 46 -4.69 -3.17 1.10
C SER A 46 -5.80 -4.21 1.17
N SER A 47 -5.47 -5.47 0.86
CA SER A 47 -6.36 -6.62 1.07
C SER A 47 -6.46 -7.06 2.53
N THR A 48 -5.70 -6.42 3.43
CA THR A 48 -5.71 -6.75 4.86
C THR A 48 -6.92 -6.10 5.53
N GLN A 49 -7.86 -6.91 6.00
CA GLN A 49 -8.99 -6.47 6.81
C GLN A 49 -8.58 -6.19 8.26
N ILE A 50 -9.29 -5.27 8.91
CA ILE A 50 -9.22 -5.09 10.35
C ILE A 50 -9.94 -6.26 11.02
N ALA A 51 -9.35 -6.80 12.10
CA ALA A 51 -9.92 -7.91 12.83
C ALA A 51 -11.34 -7.57 13.33
N GLY A 52 -12.33 -8.37 12.93
CA GLY A 52 -13.72 -8.21 13.36
C GLY A 52 -14.49 -7.08 12.68
N GLY A 53 -13.96 -6.46 11.63
CA GLY A 53 -14.61 -5.33 10.93
C GLY A 53 -14.79 -5.53 9.42
N VAL A 54 -15.46 -4.56 8.80
CA VAL A 54 -15.60 -4.43 7.33
C VAL A 54 -14.57 -3.47 6.71
N ASN A 55 -13.76 -2.83 7.56
CA ASN A 55 -12.75 -1.85 7.15
C ASN A 55 -11.42 -2.56 6.81
N ALA A 56 -10.64 -1.94 5.93
CA ALA A 56 -9.31 -2.41 5.53
C ALA A 56 -8.21 -1.43 5.94
N TRP A 57 -6.97 -1.90 5.93
CA TRP A 57 -5.78 -1.06 6.14
C TRP A 57 -5.37 -0.34 4.85
N PHE A 58 -4.70 0.79 5.00
CA PHE A 58 -4.20 1.64 3.91
C PHE A 58 -2.75 2.03 4.16
N VAL A 59 -2.03 2.32 3.08
CA VAL A 59 -0.71 2.97 3.13
C VAL A 59 -0.77 4.29 2.39
N TYR A 60 -0.26 5.36 3.01
CA TYR A 60 -0.13 6.67 2.41
C TYR A 60 1.28 6.86 1.88
N PHE A 61 1.44 6.82 0.55
CA PHE A 61 2.76 6.98 -0.07
C PHE A 61 3.25 8.42 -0.13
N HIS A 62 2.59 9.38 0.53
CA HIS A 62 3.20 10.69 0.71
C HIS A 62 4.37 10.64 1.70
N ASP A 63 4.19 9.94 2.83
CA ASP A 63 5.12 9.89 3.96
C ASP A 63 5.28 8.50 4.59
N GLY A 64 4.64 7.48 4.02
CA GLY A 64 4.75 6.09 4.48
C GLY A 64 3.82 5.71 5.63
N GLN A 65 2.86 6.58 5.99
CA GLN A 65 1.92 6.28 7.08
C GLN A 65 1.03 5.07 6.75
N ILE A 66 0.74 4.29 7.79
CA ILE A 66 -0.16 3.14 7.72
C ILE A 66 -1.42 3.50 8.54
N PHE A 67 -2.57 3.48 7.89
CA PHE A 67 -3.85 3.83 8.51
C PHE A 67 -4.77 2.62 8.63
N SER A 68 -5.43 2.50 9.77
CA SER A 68 -6.59 1.63 9.99
C SER A 68 -7.74 2.48 10.55
N PRO A 69 -8.91 2.51 9.90
CA PRO A 69 -10.09 3.13 10.49
C PRO A 69 -10.45 2.39 11.78
N SER A 70 -10.56 3.11 12.90
CA SER A 70 -11.10 2.52 14.13
C SER A 70 -12.56 2.09 13.91
N ILE A 71 -12.95 0.95 14.51
CA ILE A 71 -14.34 0.47 14.58
C ILE A 71 -15.08 1.27 15.65
#